data_AF-A0A924N5N3-F1
#
_entry.id   AF-A0A924N5N3-F1
#
_cell.length_a   1.000
_cell.length_b   1.000
_cell.length_c   1.000
_cell.angle_alpha   90.00
_cell.angle_beta   90.00
_cell.angle_gamma   90.00
#
_symmetry.space_group_name_H-M   'P 1'
#
loop_
_entity.id
_entity.type
_entity.pdbx_description
1 polymer ?
#
loop_
_entity_poly.entity_id
_entity_poly.type
_entity_poly.pdbx_seq_one_letter_code
_entity_poly.pdbx_strand_id
1 'polypeptide(L)' 'MSFSPAEVERYARHLVLREIGGPGQQKLKAARVLVVGAGGLGAPAALYLAAAGVGT' A
#
# COMPACT_ATOMS: atom_id res chain seq x y z
N MET A 1 14.40 -1.28 5.04
CA MET A 1 13.82 -1.06 6.38
C MET A 1 12.86 -2.19 6.69
N SER A 2 12.87 -2.72 7.92
CA SER A 2 11.85 -3.69 8.34
C SER A 2 10.52 -3.00 8.62
N PHE A 3 9.43 -3.75 8.58
CA PHE A 3 8.11 -3.26 9.00
C PHE A 3 8.07 -3.10 10.52
N SER A 4 7.34 -2.09 11.02
CA SER A 4 6.98 -2.04 12.43
C SER A 4 5.99 -3.16 12.77
N PRO A 5 5.83 -3.55 14.05
CA PRO A 5 4.82 -4.55 14.43
C PRO A 5 3.40 -4.19 13.95
N ALA A 6 3.03 -2.90 14.03
CA ALA A 6 1.75 -2.42 13.54
C ALA A 6 1.60 -2.52 12.01
N GLU A 7 2.69 -2.33 11.26
CA GLU A 7 2.69 -2.53 9.80
C GLU A 7 2.62 -4.01 9.43
N VAL A 8 3.26 -4.89 10.19
CA VAL A 8 3.14 -6.34 10.00
C VAL A 8 1.69 -6.77 10.19
N GLU A 9 1.02 -6.30 11.25
CA GLU A 9 -0.39 -6.58 11.49
C GLU A 9 -1.28 -6.00 10.38
N ARG A 10 -1.10 -4.72 10.04
CA ARG A 10 -1.88 -4.02 9.00
C ARG A 10 -1.76 -4.70 7.63
N TYR A 11 -0.56 -5.14 7.25
CA TYR A 11 -0.28 -5.70 5.93
C TYR A 11 -0.20 -7.23 5.91
N ALA A 12 -0.55 -7.92 7.01
CA ALA A 12 -0.42 -9.37 7.13
C ALA A 12 -1.02 -10.13 5.92
N ARG A 13 -2.18 -9.67 5.43
CA ARG A 13 -2.86 -10.29 4.27
C ARG A 13 -2.16 -10.02 2.94
N HIS A 14 -1.43 -8.92 2.80
CA HIS A 14 -0.62 -8.64 1.60
C HIS A 14 0.73 -9.37 1.66
N LEU A 15 1.31 -9.51 2.85
CA LEU A 15 2.59 -10.19 3.07
C LEU A 15 2.55 -11.68 2.75
N VAL A 16 1.39 -12.32 2.82
CA VAL A 16 1.21 -13.75 2.46
C VAL A 16 0.93 -13.96 0.98
N LEU A 17 0.66 -12.91 0.19
CA LEU A 17 0.42 -13.04 -1.25
C LEU A 17 1.74 -13.35 -1.96
N ARG A 18 1.76 -14.43 -2.74
CA ARG A 18 2.97 -14.92 -3.44
C ARG A 18 3.59 -13.85 -4.34
N GLU A 19 2.77 -13.05 -5.01
CA GLU A 19 3.18 -12.03 -5.97
C GLU A 19 3.56 -10.69 -5.30
N ILE A 20 3.20 -10.47 -4.03
CA ILE A 20 3.54 -9.26 -3.26
C ILE A 20 4.64 -9.60 -2.26
N GLY A 21 4.33 -10.38 -1.24
CA GLY A 21 5.24 -10.72 -0.16
C GLY A 21 5.82 -9.49 0.58
N GLY A 22 6.80 -9.75 1.44
CA GLY A 22 7.60 -8.69 2.06
C GLY A 22 8.25 -7.73 1.04
N PRO A 23 8.91 -8.23 -0.03
CA PRO A 23 9.55 -7.36 -1.01
C PRO A 23 8.58 -6.43 -1.76
N GLY A 24 7.41 -6.93 -2.15
CA GLY A 24 6.38 -6.12 -2.82
C GLY A 24 5.77 -5.09 -1.89
N GLN A 25 5.49 -5.45 -0.64
CA GLN A 25 4.98 -4.49 0.34
C GLN A 25 6.01 -3.39 0.66
N GLN A 26 7.31 -3.71 0.68
CA GLN A 26 8.36 -2.70 0.81
C GLN A 26 8.41 -1.75 -0.39
N LYS A 27 8.20 -2.27 -1.61
CA LYS A 27 8.11 -1.44 -2.82
C LYS A 27 6.90 -0.50 -2.77
N LEU A 28 5.73 -0.98 -2.34
CA LEU A 28 4.54 -0.14 -2.15
C LEU A 28 4.80 0.97 -1.14
N LYS A 29 5.36 0.64 0.02
CA LYS A 29 5.72 1.63 1.06
C LYS A 29 6.71 2.68 0.58
N ALA A 30 7.60 2.35 -0.35
CA ALA A 30 8.56 3.29 -0.94
C ALA A 30 8.00 4.06 -2.15
N ALA A 31 6.87 3.62 -2.72
CA ALA A 31 6.30 4.21 -3.91
C ALA A 31 5.66 5.57 -3.62
N ARG A 32 5.61 6.40 -4.67
CA ARG A 32 4.91 7.69 -4.67
C ARG A 32 3.91 7.74 -5.81
N VAL A 33 2.66 8.10 -5.55
CA VAL A 33 1.58 8.15 -6.53
C VAL A 33 0.83 9.47 -6.45
N LEU A 34 0.77 10.19 -7.57
CA LEU A 34 -0.07 11.37 -7.72
C LEU A 34 -1.44 10.96 -8.28
N VAL A 35 -2.51 11.25 -7.55
CA VAL A 35 -3.89 11.09 -8.04
C VAL A 35 -4.41 12.46 -8.48
N VAL A 36 -4.67 12.62 -9.78
CA VAL A 36 -5.22 13.86 -10.34
C VAL A 36 -6.74 13.77 -10.39
N GLY A 37 -7.39 14.57 -9.53
CA GLY A 37 -8.84 14.61 -9.38
C GLY A 37 -9.34 13.73 -8.24
N ALA A 38 -10.10 14.32 -7.31
CA ALA A 38 -10.62 13.64 -6.11
C ALA A 38 -12.14 13.41 -6.17
N GLY A 39 -12.66 13.12 -7.37
CA GLY A 39 -14.08 12.82 -7.61
C GLY A 39 -14.39 11.32 -7.53
N GLY A 40 -15.45 10.88 -8.23
CA GLY A 40 -15.94 9.49 -8.16
C GLY A 40 -14.94 8.40 -8.60
N LEU A 41 -13.89 8.75 -9.35
CA LEU A 41 -12.82 7.84 -9.74
C LEU A 41 -11.60 7.93 -8.81
N GLY A 42 -11.18 9.15 -8.46
CA GLY A 42 -9.99 9.37 -7.64
C GLY A 42 -10.20 8.96 -6.18
N ALA A 43 -11.39 9.16 -5.63
CA ALA A 43 -11.70 8.78 -4.26
C ALA A 43 -11.54 7.26 -3.99
N PRO A 44 -12.16 6.35 -4.77
CA PRO A 44 -11.95 4.92 -4.56
C PRO A 44 -10.52 4.48 -4.91
N ALA A 45 -9.87 5.08 -5.92
CA ALA A 45 -8.47 4.78 -6.22
C ALA A 45 -7.54 5.12 -5.04
N ALA A 46 -7.66 6.33 -4.47
CA ALA A 46 -6.88 6.76 -3.32
C ALA A 46 -7.13 5.89 -2.08
N LEU A 47 -8.39 5.50 -1.85
CA LEU A 47 -8.76 4.59 -0.76
C LEU A 47 -7.97 3.28 -0.83
N TYR A 48 -7.96 2.62 -2.00
CA TYR A 48 -7.26 1.34 -2.16
C TYR A 48 -5.73 1.49 -2.19
N LEU A 49 -5.18 2.58 -2.74
CA LEU A 49 -3.75 2.86 -2.69
C LEU A 49 -3.26 3.05 -1.23
N ALA A 50 -4.02 3.78 -0.42
CA ALA A 50 -3.72 3.97 0.99
C ALA A 50 -3.88 2.67 1.81
N ALA A 51 -4.90 1.86 1.49
CA ALA A 51 -5.09 0.55 2.12
C ALA A 51 -3.96 -0.44 1.75
N ALA A 52 -3.49 -0.41 0.50
CA ALA A 52 -2.37 -1.20 0.02
C ALA A 52 -1.03 -0.77 0.65
N GLY A 53 -0.96 0.44 1.21
CA GLY A 53 0.22 0.95 1.91
C GLY A 53 1.21 1.67 1.00
N VAL A 54 0.71 2.38 -0.03
CA VAL A 54 1.53 3.32 -0.82
C VAL A 54 2.07 4.42 0.10
N GLY A 55 3.36 4.74 -0.06
CA GLY A 55 4.07 5.63 0.87
C GLY A 55 3.69 7.11 0.78
N THR A 56 3.50 7.63 -0.43
CA THR A 56 3.15 9.06 -0.63
C THR A 56 2.32 9.24 -1.88
#